data_AF-A0A3G4W6M0-F1
#
_entry.id   AF-A0A3G4W6M0-F1
#
_cell.length_a   1.000
_cell.length_b   1.000
_cell.length_c   1.000
_cell.angle_alpha   90.00
_cell.angle_beta   90.00
_cell.angle_gamma   90.00
#
_symmetry.space_group_name_H-M   'P 1'
#
loop_
_entity.id
_entity.type
_entity.pdbx_description
1 polymer ?
#
loop_
_entity_poly.entity_id
_entity_poly.type
_entity_poly.pdbx_seq_one_letter_code
_entity_poly.pdbx_strand_id
1 'polypeptide(L)' 'MSGTEKSKAHVEQAKGKAKEAMGRMAGNERMTAEGRADQAKGNARHAKEDIKDTFRH' A
#
# COMPACT_ATOMS: atom_id res chain seq x y z
N MET A 1 -12.81 0.42 18.31
CA MET A 1 -13.00 -0.24 17.00
C MET A 1 -11.64 -0.67 16.46
N SER A 2 -11.10 -1.85 16.81
CA SER A 2 -9.69 -2.19 16.48
C SER A 2 -9.47 -3.58 15.86
N GLY A 3 -10.52 -4.42 15.77
CA GLY A 3 -10.45 -5.72 15.08
C GLY A 3 -10.64 -5.63 13.56
N THR A 4 -11.39 -4.62 13.09
CA THR A 4 -11.70 -4.42 11.66
C THR A 4 -10.60 -3.70 10.91
N GLU A 5 -9.86 -2.78 11.55
CA GLU A 5 -8.81 -1.99 10.89
C GLU A 5 -7.53 -2.79 10.66
N LYS A 6 -7.08 -3.58 11.65
CA LYS A 6 -5.95 -4.52 11.46
C LYS A 6 -6.27 -5.55 10.38
N SER A 7 -7.51 -6.04 10.35
CA SER A 7 -7.97 -6.96 9.31
C SER A 7 -7.99 -6.28 7.94
N LYS A 8 -8.46 -5.03 7.84
CA LYS A 8 -8.45 -4.24 6.59
C LYS A 8 -7.04 -4.01 6.06
N ALA A 9 -6.11 -3.59 6.92
CA ALA A 9 -4.73 -3.35 6.53
C ALA A 9 -4.06 -4.63 5.99
N HIS A 10 -4.28 -5.77 6.66
CA HIS A 10 -3.80 -7.06 6.17
C HIS A 10 -4.48 -7.50 4.87
N VAL A 11 -5.78 -7.25 4.73
CA VAL A 11 -6.55 -7.54 3.50
C VAL A 11 -6.05 -6.68 2.34
N GLU A 12 -5.78 -5.40 2.55
CA GLU A 12 -5.25 -4.51 1.51
C GLU A 12 -3.83 -4.90 1.09
N GLN A 13 -2.96 -5.27 2.04
CA GLN A 13 -1.64 -5.81 1.70
C GLN A 13 -1.73 -7.13 0.93
N ALA A 14 -2.60 -8.05 1.34
CA ALA A 14 -2.81 -9.32 0.65
C ALA A 14 -3.35 -9.09 -0.77
N LYS A 15 -4.32 -8.17 -0.92
CA LYS A 15 -4.90 -7.79 -2.21
C LYS A 15 -3.88 -7.10 -3.12
N GLY A 16 -3.01 -6.27 -2.57
CA GLY A 16 -1.89 -5.64 -3.28
C GLY A 16 -0.88 -6.67 -3.79
N LYS A 17 -0.44 -7.59 -2.93
CA LYS A 17 0.43 -8.71 -3.32
C LYS A 17 -0.21 -9.61 -4.36
N ALA A 18 -1.51 -9.89 -4.23
CA ALA A 18 -2.25 -10.68 -5.20
C ALA A 18 -2.33 -9.98 -6.56
N LYS A 19 -2.61 -8.67 -6.61
CA LYS A 19 -2.57 -7.86 -7.84
C LYS A 19 -1.17 -7.82 -8.45
N GLU A 20 -0.13 -7.73 -7.63
CA GLU A 20 1.26 -7.71 -8.12
C GLU A 20 1.64 -9.07 -8.72
N ALA A 21 1.26 -10.17 -8.07
CA ALA A 21 1.47 -11.53 -8.56
C ALA A 21 0.67 -11.81 -9.84
N MET A 22 -0.62 -11.46 -9.85
CA MET A 22 -1.47 -11.60 -11.04
C MET A 22 -0.98 -10.71 -12.19
N GLY A 23 -0.56 -9.48 -11.92
CA GLY A 23 -0.02 -8.58 -12.95
C GLY A 23 1.27 -9.12 -13.57
N ARG A 24 2.16 -9.69 -12.75
CA ARG A 24 3.38 -10.37 -13.24
C ARG A 24 3.05 -11.63 -14.04
N MET A 25 2.10 -12.45 -13.57
CA MET A 25 1.69 -13.68 -14.25
C MET A 25 0.93 -13.43 -15.56
N ALA A 26 0.11 -12.38 -15.60
CA ALA A 26 -0.62 -11.96 -16.79
C ALA A 26 0.24 -11.16 -17.79
N GLY A 27 1.53 -10.92 -17.48
CA GLY A 27 2.43 -10.12 -18.32
C GLY A 27 2.00 -8.66 -18.46
N ASN A 28 1.16 -8.14 -17.54
CA ASN A 28 0.62 -6.80 -17.60
C ASN A 28 1.45 -5.86 -16.73
N GLU A 29 2.55 -5.36 -17.31
CA GLU A 29 3.50 -4.47 -16.65
C GLU A 29 2.83 -3.20 -16.07
N ARG A 30 1.73 -2.72 -16.68
CA ARG A 30 0.94 -1.61 -16.15
C ARG A 30 0.36 -1.91 -14.77
N MET A 31 -0.18 -3.11 -14.57
CA MET A 31 -0.80 -3.50 -13.29
C MET A 31 0.25 -3.63 -12.18
N THR A 32 1.44 -4.15 -12.51
CA THR A 32 2.58 -4.21 -11.57
C THR A 32 3.14 -2.82 -11.26
N ALA A 33 3.23 -1.95 -12.27
CA ALA A 33 3.69 -0.58 -12.11
C ALA A 33 2.73 0.26 -11.24
N GLU A 34 1.41 0.14 -11.47
CA GLU A 34 0.39 0.77 -10.63
C GLU A 34 0.48 0.30 -9.17
N GLY A 35 0.59 -1.02 -8.95
CA GLY A 35 0.72 -1.56 -7.58
C GLY A 35 1.96 -1.06 -6.83
N ARG A 36 3.11 -0.93 -7.53
CA ARG A 36 4.32 -0.33 -6.97
C ARG A 36 4.19 1.17 -6.74
N ALA A 37 3.55 1.89 -7.66
CA ALA A 37 3.32 3.33 -7.53
C ALA A 37 2.41 3.65 -6.35
N ASP A 38 1.35 2.86 -6.13
CA ASP A 38 0.48 3.01 -4.97
C ASP A 38 1.20 2.70 -3.65
N GLN A 39 2.06 1.67 -3.61
CA GLN A 39 2.91 1.43 -2.43
C GLN A 39 3.85 2.59 -2.14
N ALA A 40 4.53 3.12 -3.17
CA ALA A 40 5.44 4.25 -3.02
C ALA A 40 4.70 5.51 -2.54
N LYS A 41 3.51 5.77 -3.08
CA LYS A 41 2.66 6.90 -2.69
C LYS A 41 2.12 6.74 -1.27
N GLY A 42 1.75 5.52 -0.87
CA GLY A 42 1.35 5.17 0.49
C GLY A 42 2.47 5.40 1.50
N ASN A 43 3.68 4.87 1.22
CA ASN A 43 4.86 5.09 2.05
C ASN A 43 5.23 6.58 2.13
N ALA A 44 5.14 7.31 1.03
CA ALA A 44 5.40 8.75 1.02
C ALA A 44 4.38 9.53 1.84
N ARG A 45 3.10 9.13 1.85
CA ARG A 45 2.08 9.72 2.72
C ARG A 45 2.36 9.42 4.18
N HIS A 46 2.66 8.16 4.51
CA HIS A 46 2.98 7.74 5.87
C HIS A 46 4.19 8.52 6.41
N ALA A 47 5.27 8.58 5.64
CA ALA A 47 6.45 9.35 6.01
C ALA A 47 6.16 10.85 6.16
N LYS A 48 5.31 11.43 5.31
CA LYS A 48 4.88 12.84 5.45
C LYS A 48 4.03 13.06 6.70
N GLU A 49 3.14 12.14 7.03
CA GLU A 49 2.34 12.19 8.26
C GLU A 49 3.24 12.03 9.49
N ASP A 50 4.13 11.05 9.51
CA ASP A 50 5.09 10.82 10.59
C ASP A 50 5.98 12.05 10.83
N ILE A 51 6.48 12.68 9.76
CA ILE A 51 7.23 13.93 9.84
C ILE A 51 6.34 15.04 10.40
N LYS A 52 5.12 15.21 9.89
CA LYS A 52 4.23 16.29 10.33
C LYS A 52 3.80 16.13 11.79
N ASP A 53 3.58 14.91 12.27
CA ASP A 53 3.29 14.63 13.68
C ASP A 53 4.50 14.93 14.57
N THR A 54 5.70 14.53 14.14
CA THR A 54 6.95 14.81 14.86
C THR A 54 7.24 16.31 14.95
N PHE A 55 6.94 17.08 13.90
CA PHE A 55 7.09 18.54 13.88
C PHE A 55 5.92 19.29 14.56
N ARG A 56 4.83 18.61 14.91
CA ARG A 56 3.69 19.19 15.63
C ARG A 56 3.73 18.88 17.13
N HIS A 57 4.91 18.55 17.66
CA HIS A 57 5.19 18.45 19.09
C HIS A 57 5.86 19.73 19.61
#